data_AF-A0A7V9BUQ2-F1
#
_entry.id   AF-A0A7V9BUQ2-F1
#
_cell.length_a   1.000
_cell.length_b   1.000
_cell.length_c   1.000
_cell.angle_alpha   90.00
_cell.angle_beta   90.00
_cell.angle_gamma   90.00
#
_symmetry.space_group_name_H-M   'P 1'
#
loop_
_entity.id
_entity.type
_entity.pdbx_description
1 polymer ?
#
loop_
_entity_poly.entity_id
_entity_poly.type
_entity_poly.pdbx_seq_one_letter_code
_entity_poly.pdbx_strand_id
1 'polypeptide(L)'
;RGDTYYGAFSLSEEGRQGSGRFGVGLLFDLAGDDTYQTLRMGQGWAHLGVGVLHDGAGTDVYLGEAGVQGAAAMGIGLLLDSGDGADTHRTFTDSQGFGYVQAVGIAWDGGGDDAWFADPGDPSIGGEILYGSAQLVGNGQNSFTQGAGFGMRNDAASTWLSGGLGALRDAGGDDAYTASVFAQGTGYWQGTGWLLDGAGADVYEAHWYVQGGAAHYSIGALIDDGPGDDAFDPTFVPWNVLQGSGHDFSVGILVNAEGDDSYHFSTLAAGASNCQGIGIFADLDGSDTYLAVSEYAVGLGNHSTECEDATRVLGRSVGLFLDSGGDPDTWSWPPGNHPVPADEASFGFAWTGTPDEYGGAVDGDGATGL
;
A
#
# COMPACT_ATOMS: atom_id res chain seq x y z
N ARG A 1 3.01 -7.15 -20.94
CA ARG A 1 3.61 -8.34 -21.59
C ARG A 1 2.98 -9.52 -20.88
N GLY A 2 2.22 -10.38 -21.55
CA GLY A 2 1.75 -11.60 -20.92
C GLY A 2 2.84 -12.67 -20.98
N ASP A 3 3.14 -13.30 -19.85
CA ASP A 3 4.00 -14.48 -19.75
C ASP A 3 3.55 -15.36 -18.57
N THR A 4 4.22 -16.50 -18.39
CA THR A 4 3.86 -17.48 -17.35
C THR A 4 4.08 -16.97 -15.92
N TYR A 5 4.76 -15.85 -15.74
CA TYR A 5 5.04 -15.24 -14.43
C TYR A 5 4.13 -14.03 -14.17
N TYR A 6 3.90 -13.17 -15.16
CA TYR A 6 3.22 -11.88 -14.98
C TYR A 6 1.80 -11.82 -15.55
N GLY A 7 1.26 -12.93 -16.08
CA GLY A 7 -0.16 -13.04 -16.40
C GLY A 7 -0.56 -12.93 -17.87
N ALA A 8 -1.86 -12.79 -18.10
CA ALA A 8 -2.45 -12.77 -19.44
C ALA A 8 -2.29 -11.42 -20.16
N PHE A 9 -2.59 -11.40 -21.47
CA PHE A 9 -2.82 -10.15 -22.19
C PHE A 9 -4.30 -9.79 -22.06
N SER A 10 -4.62 -8.58 -21.60
CA SER A 10 -5.99 -8.08 -21.67
C SER A 10 -6.51 -8.04 -23.11
N LEU A 11 -7.80 -8.32 -23.29
CA LEU A 11 -8.46 -8.41 -24.59
C LEU A 11 -8.88 -7.05 -25.18
N SER A 12 -8.80 -5.95 -24.43
CA SER A 12 -9.15 -4.61 -24.93
C SER A 12 -7.93 -3.87 -25.45
N GLU A 13 -8.03 -3.16 -26.58
CA GLU A 13 -6.97 -2.24 -27.05
C GLU A 13 -7.47 -0.80 -27.28
N GLU A 14 -8.71 -0.52 -26.86
CA GLU A 14 -9.38 0.75 -27.10
C GLU A 14 -9.54 1.55 -25.80
N GLY A 15 -9.22 2.84 -25.87
CA GLY A 15 -9.46 3.77 -24.78
C GLY A 15 -10.96 4.03 -24.60
N ARG A 16 -11.43 4.10 -23.35
CA ARG A 16 -12.83 4.31 -22.99
C ARG A 16 -13.02 5.52 -22.09
N GLN A 17 -13.78 5.38 -20.99
CA GLN A 17 -14.25 6.47 -20.14
C GLN A 17 -13.06 7.33 -19.68
N GLY A 18 -13.01 8.59 -20.09
CA GLY A 18 -11.94 9.50 -19.65
C GLY A 18 -10.52 9.12 -20.09
N SER A 19 -10.34 8.28 -21.11
CA SER A 19 -9.01 7.76 -21.47
C SER A 19 -8.16 8.74 -22.28
N GLY A 20 -6.97 9.08 -21.78
CA GLY A 20 -6.02 10.00 -22.40
C GLY A 20 -4.76 9.32 -22.93
N ARG A 21 -4.74 8.94 -24.20
CA ARG A 21 -3.56 8.32 -24.85
C ARG A 21 -2.97 9.23 -25.92
N PHE A 22 -1.71 9.66 -25.75
CA PHE A 22 -1.06 10.66 -26.62
C PHE A 22 -1.88 11.97 -26.78
N GLY A 23 -2.64 12.33 -25.77
CA GLY A 23 -3.62 13.42 -25.83
C GLY A 23 -4.39 13.55 -24.53
N VAL A 24 -5.56 14.18 -24.61
CA VAL A 24 -6.43 14.44 -23.46
C VAL A 24 -7.76 13.75 -23.67
N GLY A 25 -8.20 12.96 -22.69
CA GLY A 25 -9.53 12.34 -22.65
C GLY A 25 -10.20 12.67 -21.34
N LEU A 26 -11.44 13.17 -21.40
CA LEU A 26 -12.18 13.63 -20.24
C LEU A 26 -13.59 13.03 -20.28
N LEU A 27 -14.07 12.53 -19.16
CA LEU A 27 -15.47 12.21 -18.91
C LEU A 27 -15.87 12.91 -17.62
N PHE A 28 -17.00 13.63 -17.68
CA PHE A 28 -17.61 14.30 -16.53
C PHE A 28 -19.04 13.78 -16.47
N ASP A 29 -19.29 12.91 -15.50
CA ASP A 29 -20.64 12.68 -15.00
C ASP A 29 -20.89 13.63 -13.83
N LEU A 30 -22.13 14.06 -13.67
CA LEU A 30 -22.47 15.14 -12.75
C LEU A 30 -23.43 14.72 -11.65
N ALA A 31 -24.12 13.58 -11.81
CA ALA A 31 -25.00 12.97 -10.82
C ALA A 31 -25.62 11.68 -11.37
N GLY A 32 -25.84 10.70 -10.51
CA GLY A 32 -26.60 9.50 -10.81
C GLY A 32 -25.97 8.28 -10.14
N ASP A 33 -26.71 7.18 -10.05
CA ASP A 33 -26.11 5.90 -9.67
C ASP A 33 -25.63 5.25 -10.98
N ASP A 34 -24.32 5.25 -11.24
CA ASP A 34 -23.74 4.89 -12.51
C ASP A 34 -22.89 3.61 -12.44
N THR A 35 -22.57 3.09 -13.62
CA THR A 35 -21.72 1.90 -13.74
C THR A 35 -20.71 2.10 -14.85
N TYR A 36 -19.45 2.23 -14.45
CA TYR A 36 -18.31 2.37 -15.32
C TYR A 36 -17.65 1.01 -15.51
N GLN A 37 -17.82 0.40 -16.68
CA GLN A 37 -17.21 -0.90 -16.95
C GLN A 37 -16.27 -0.88 -18.16
N THR A 38 -15.06 -1.39 -17.96
CA THR A 38 -14.11 -1.65 -19.04
C THR A 38 -13.18 -2.81 -18.69
N LEU A 39 -12.42 -3.32 -19.66
CA LEU A 39 -11.30 -4.21 -19.34
C LEU A 39 -10.09 -3.33 -18.97
N ARG A 40 -9.65 -2.47 -19.87
CA ARG A 40 -8.55 -1.54 -19.58
C ARG A 40 -8.71 -0.20 -20.26
N MET A 41 -7.79 0.71 -19.96
CA MET A 41 -7.65 2.01 -20.61
C MET A 41 -8.94 2.83 -20.56
N GLY A 42 -9.62 2.82 -19.43
CA GLY A 42 -10.79 3.67 -19.17
C GLY A 42 -10.71 4.21 -17.75
N GLN A 43 -11.83 4.73 -17.25
CA GLN A 43 -11.95 5.31 -15.91
C GLN A 43 -10.78 6.23 -15.56
N GLY A 44 -10.49 7.21 -16.43
CA GLY A 44 -9.43 8.19 -16.20
C GLY A 44 -8.01 7.72 -16.51
N TRP A 45 -7.83 6.56 -17.17
CA TRP A 45 -6.50 6.08 -17.55
C TRP A 45 -5.73 7.05 -18.45
N ALA A 46 -4.42 7.19 -18.21
CA ALA A 46 -3.52 7.95 -19.06
C ALA A 46 -2.28 7.18 -19.54
N HIS A 47 -1.92 7.39 -20.81
CA HIS A 47 -0.62 6.97 -21.33
C HIS A 47 -0.04 8.03 -22.27
N LEU A 48 1.07 8.66 -21.87
CA LEU A 48 1.67 9.79 -22.61
C LEU A 48 0.65 10.91 -22.86
N GLY A 49 -0.21 11.18 -21.87
CA GLY A 49 -1.37 12.05 -21.99
C GLY A 49 -2.01 12.37 -20.64
N VAL A 50 -3.24 12.86 -20.70
CA VAL A 50 -4.07 13.18 -19.53
C VAL A 50 -5.42 12.49 -19.66
N GLY A 51 -5.76 11.62 -18.71
CA GLY A 51 -7.04 10.96 -18.59
C GLY A 51 -7.78 11.44 -17.34
N VAL A 52 -9.06 11.76 -17.48
CA VAL A 52 -9.91 12.17 -16.35
C VAL A 52 -11.26 11.50 -16.47
N LEU A 53 -11.66 10.80 -15.42
CA LEU A 53 -13.05 10.53 -15.11
C LEU A 53 -13.39 11.31 -13.84
N HIS A 54 -14.44 12.12 -13.92
CA HIS A 54 -15.03 12.77 -12.77
C HIS A 54 -16.48 12.29 -12.66
N ASP A 55 -16.83 11.77 -11.49
CA ASP A 55 -18.20 11.58 -11.06
C ASP A 55 -18.54 12.67 -10.03
N GLY A 56 -19.78 13.14 -10.08
CA GLY A 56 -20.22 14.27 -9.27
C GLY A 56 -21.04 13.90 -8.05
N ALA A 57 -21.66 12.72 -8.03
CA ALA A 57 -22.49 12.20 -6.95
C ALA A 57 -23.18 10.91 -7.41
N GLY A 58 -23.34 9.96 -6.50
CA GLY A 58 -24.06 8.73 -6.82
C GLY A 58 -23.81 7.66 -5.79
N THR A 59 -24.33 6.47 -6.05
CA THR A 59 -23.73 5.23 -5.56
C THR A 59 -23.30 4.42 -6.77
N ASP A 60 -22.01 4.31 -6.96
CA ASP A 60 -21.36 4.02 -8.22
C ASP A 60 -20.60 2.69 -8.23
N VAL A 61 -20.46 2.15 -9.44
CA VAL A 61 -19.79 0.87 -9.64
C VAL A 61 -18.71 0.99 -10.71
N TYR A 62 -17.45 0.86 -10.28
CA TYR A 62 -16.25 0.95 -11.11
C TYR A 62 -15.64 -0.43 -11.34
N LEU A 63 -15.83 -0.99 -12.54
CA LEU A 63 -15.33 -2.32 -12.90
C LEU A 63 -14.24 -2.24 -13.97
N GLY A 64 -13.05 -2.71 -13.64
CA GLY A 64 -11.89 -2.78 -14.53
C GLY A 64 -11.13 -4.10 -14.42
N GLU A 65 -10.26 -4.36 -15.37
CA GLU A 65 -9.26 -5.44 -15.30
C GLU A 65 -7.89 -4.86 -14.90
N ALA A 66 -7.42 -3.86 -15.65
CA ALA A 66 -6.13 -3.21 -15.41
C ALA A 66 -6.05 -1.84 -16.08
N GLY A 67 -5.19 -0.94 -15.61
CA GLY A 67 -5.01 0.37 -16.25
C GLY A 67 -6.31 1.17 -16.31
N VAL A 68 -6.94 1.33 -15.16
CA VAL A 68 -8.22 2.03 -14.94
C VAL A 68 -8.19 2.80 -13.62
N GLN A 69 -9.29 3.44 -13.24
CA GLN A 69 -9.50 4.05 -11.92
C GLN A 69 -8.37 5.01 -11.56
N GLY A 70 -8.13 5.98 -12.44
CA GLY A 70 -7.11 7.02 -12.24
C GLY A 70 -5.67 6.57 -12.43
N ALA A 71 -5.41 5.37 -12.96
CA ALA A 71 -4.05 4.92 -13.18
C ALA A 71 -3.36 5.58 -14.39
N ALA A 72 -2.02 5.61 -14.40
CA ALA A 72 -1.26 6.24 -15.49
C ALA A 72 0.12 5.65 -15.77
N ALA A 73 0.59 5.85 -17.01
CA ALA A 73 1.95 5.61 -17.45
C ALA A 73 2.49 6.79 -18.28
N MET A 74 3.61 7.40 -17.84
CA MET A 74 4.20 8.60 -18.47
C MET A 74 3.17 9.72 -18.73
N GLY A 75 2.20 9.90 -17.83
CA GLY A 75 1.05 10.78 -18.01
C GLY A 75 0.36 11.08 -16.68
N ILE A 76 -0.82 11.70 -16.75
CA ILE A 76 -1.64 12.05 -15.57
C ILE A 76 -3.00 11.39 -15.71
N GLY A 77 -3.30 10.42 -14.85
CA GLY A 77 -4.59 9.73 -14.80
C GLY A 77 -5.34 10.11 -13.53
N LEU A 78 -6.61 10.46 -13.66
CA LEU A 78 -7.45 10.92 -12.56
C LEU A 78 -8.80 10.20 -12.57
N LEU A 79 -9.13 9.54 -11.48
CA LEU A 79 -10.51 9.20 -11.09
C LEU A 79 -10.86 10.15 -9.94
N LEU A 80 -11.91 10.93 -10.11
CA LEU A 80 -12.36 11.93 -9.15
C LEU A 80 -13.85 11.70 -8.87
N ASP A 81 -14.15 10.84 -7.91
CA ASP A 81 -15.51 10.75 -7.36
C ASP A 81 -15.69 11.87 -6.34
N SER A 82 -16.74 12.65 -6.47
CA SER A 82 -17.05 13.74 -5.53
C SER A 82 -18.30 13.47 -4.70
N GLY A 83 -18.91 12.30 -4.88
CA GLY A 83 -20.02 11.81 -4.08
C GLY A 83 -19.60 11.48 -2.65
N ASP A 84 -20.63 11.15 -1.86
CA ASP A 84 -20.51 10.56 -0.52
C ASP A 84 -21.23 9.19 -0.48
N GLY A 85 -21.28 8.52 -1.62
CA GLY A 85 -22.03 7.27 -1.81
C GLY A 85 -21.21 6.04 -1.51
N ALA A 86 -21.88 4.93 -1.22
CA ALA A 86 -21.20 3.66 -0.93
C ALA A 86 -20.80 2.94 -2.23
N ASP A 87 -19.66 3.28 -2.78
CA ASP A 87 -19.21 2.88 -4.10
C ASP A 87 -18.45 1.56 -4.10
N THR A 88 -18.38 0.94 -5.28
CA THR A 88 -17.66 -0.33 -5.44
C THR A 88 -16.63 -0.23 -6.56
N HIS A 89 -15.37 -0.43 -6.19
CA HIS A 89 -14.22 -0.42 -7.07
C HIS A 89 -13.64 -1.83 -7.21
N ARG A 90 -13.69 -2.42 -8.42
CA ARG A 90 -13.14 -3.76 -8.68
C ARG A 90 -12.12 -3.79 -9.81
N THR A 91 -10.95 -4.36 -9.54
CA THR A 91 -9.86 -4.53 -10.51
C THR A 91 -8.99 -5.78 -10.23
N PHE A 92 -7.98 -6.03 -11.06
CA PHE A 92 -6.94 -7.03 -10.80
C PHE A 92 -5.54 -6.42 -10.60
N THR A 93 -5.21 -5.36 -11.33
CA THR A 93 -3.86 -4.76 -11.27
C THR A 93 -3.79 -3.33 -11.82
N ASP A 94 -2.68 -2.62 -11.61
CA ASP A 94 -2.31 -1.35 -12.26
C ASP A 94 -3.48 -0.33 -12.28
N SER A 95 -4.14 -0.11 -11.15
CA SER A 95 -5.43 0.62 -11.04
C SER A 95 -5.52 1.40 -9.73
N GLN A 96 -6.64 2.09 -9.47
CA GLN A 96 -6.94 2.72 -8.18
C GLN A 96 -5.83 3.70 -7.76
N GLY A 97 -5.60 4.71 -8.59
CA GLY A 97 -4.56 5.71 -8.34
C GLY A 97 -3.13 5.22 -8.59
N PHE A 98 -2.94 4.21 -9.42
CA PHE A 98 -1.60 3.67 -9.73
C PHE A 98 -0.74 4.60 -10.62
N GLY A 99 0.50 4.86 -10.22
CA GLY A 99 1.48 5.65 -10.95
C GLY A 99 2.68 4.84 -11.45
N TYR A 100 2.72 4.51 -12.75
CA TYR A 100 3.91 3.90 -13.35
C TYR A 100 5.01 4.94 -13.65
N VAL A 101 6.05 4.53 -14.39
CA VAL A 101 7.17 5.38 -14.82
C VAL A 101 6.72 6.76 -15.31
N GLN A 102 7.28 7.82 -14.69
CA GLN A 102 7.03 9.23 -15.01
C GLN A 102 5.53 9.60 -15.03
N ALA A 103 4.71 8.89 -14.27
CA ALA A 103 3.28 9.12 -14.22
C ALA A 103 2.84 9.70 -12.87
N VAL A 104 1.66 10.31 -12.89
CA VAL A 104 0.88 10.62 -11.69
C VAL A 104 -0.47 9.93 -11.89
N GLY A 105 -0.76 8.95 -11.05
CA GLY A 105 -2.08 8.33 -10.96
C GLY A 105 -2.76 8.77 -9.67
N ILE A 106 -4.02 9.20 -9.76
CA ILE A 106 -4.80 9.61 -8.60
C ILE A 106 -6.20 9.02 -8.70
N ALA A 107 -6.61 8.31 -7.66
CA ALA A 107 -8.00 8.06 -7.35
C ALA A 107 -8.34 8.91 -6.12
N TRP A 108 -9.37 9.72 -6.22
CA TRP A 108 -9.89 10.54 -5.14
C TRP A 108 -11.37 10.26 -4.99
N ASP A 109 -11.77 9.98 -3.77
CA ASP A 109 -13.16 9.81 -3.36
C ASP A 109 -13.59 10.93 -2.41
N GLY A 110 -14.86 11.32 -2.50
CA GLY A 110 -15.49 12.32 -1.66
C GLY A 110 -16.00 11.75 -0.33
N GLY A 111 -15.98 10.42 -0.18
CA GLY A 111 -16.31 9.64 1.01
C GLY A 111 -17.49 8.69 0.76
N GLY A 112 -17.96 8.05 1.82
CA GLY A 112 -18.95 6.99 1.72
C GLY A 112 -18.39 5.69 2.28
N ASP A 113 -19.23 4.67 2.43
CA ASP A 113 -18.76 3.35 2.88
C ASP A 113 -18.32 2.55 1.64
N ASP A 114 -17.05 2.67 1.27
CA ASP A 114 -16.50 2.26 -0.02
C ASP A 114 -15.79 0.91 -0.02
N ALA A 115 -15.91 0.20 -1.14
CA ALA A 115 -15.24 -1.07 -1.37
C ALA A 115 -14.14 -0.95 -2.43
N TRP A 116 -12.89 -0.80 -2.00
CA TRP A 116 -11.69 -0.78 -2.83
C TRP A 116 -11.11 -2.19 -3.02
N PHE A 117 -11.63 -2.94 -3.99
CA PHE A 117 -11.27 -4.34 -4.23
C PHE A 117 -10.32 -4.52 -5.44
N ALA A 118 -9.09 -4.94 -5.18
CA ALA A 118 -8.20 -5.56 -6.15
C ALA A 118 -8.12 -7.07 -5.86
N ASP A 119 -8.44 -7.90 -6.85
CA ASP A 119 -8.52 -9.36 -6.62
C ASP A 119 -7.20 -9.90 -6.05
N PRO A 120 -7.21 -10.54 -4.86
CA PRO A 120 -5.98 -10.94 -4.20
C PRO A 120 -5.30 -12.12 -4.91
N GLY A 121 -6.01 -12.84 -5.77
CA GLY A 121 -5.49 -14.00 -6.49
C GLY A 121 -5.20 -15.23 -5.62
N ASP A 122 -5.38 -15.19 -4.30
CA ASP A 122 -5.27 -16.40 -3.47
C ASP A 122 -6.54 -17.27 -3.61
N PRO A 123 -6.47 -18.48 -4.20
CA PRO A 123 -7.64 -19.34 -4.38
C PRO A 123 -8.28 -19.82 -3.07
N SER A 124 -7.54 -19.82 -1.95
CA SER A 124 -8.04 -20.27 -0.65
C SER A 124 -9.08 -19.33 -0.04
N ILE A 125 -9.03 -18.05 -0.43
CA ILE A 125 -9.97 -16.99 -0.06
C ILE A 125 -10.87 -16.59 -1.23
N GLY A 126 -10.85 -17.36 -2.33
CA GLY A 126 -11.73 -17.16 -3.48
C GLY A 126 -11.19 -16.24 -4.57
N GLY A 127 -9.91 -15.84 -4.50
CA GLY A 127 -9.25 -15.03 -5.53
C GLY A 127 -8.94 -15.80 -6.81
N GLU A 128 -8.78 -15.05 -7.91
CA GLU A 128 -8.39 -15.55 -9.22
C GLU A 128 -7.08 -14.93 -9.69
N ILE A 129 -6.09 -15.76 -10.00
CA ILE A 129 -4.79 -15.29 -10.50
C ILE A 129 -4.89 -14.96 -11.98
N LEU A 130 -4.91 -13.67 -12.29
CA LEU A 130 -4.80 -13.17 -13.66
C LEU A 130 -3.41 -12.59 -13.96
N TYR A 131 -2.82 -11.89 -12.99
CA TYR A 131 -1.46 -11.33 -13.04
C TYR A 131 -0.67 -11.80 -11.82
N GLY A 132 -0.09 -13.00 -11.91
CA GLY A 132 0.56 -13.65 -10.78
C GLY A 132 1.74 -12.87 -10.20
N SER A 133 1.93 -13.02 -8.90
CA SER A 133 3.08 -12.48 -8.18
C SER A 133 4.23 -13.47 -8.08
N ALA A 134 5.46 -12.97 -8.21
CA ALA A 134 6.67 -13.76 -7.96
C ALA A 134 6.90 -13.99 -6.46
N GLN A 135 6.33 -13.14 -5.61
CA GLN A 135 6.37 -13.24 -4.15
C GLN A 135 5.47 -14.38 -3.64
N LEU A 136 4.30 -14.55 -4.27
CA LEU A 136 3.28 -15.53 -3.89
C LEU A 136 2.92 -16.44 -5.07
N VAL A 137 3.90 -17.23 -5.52
CA VAL A 137 3.75 -18.07 -6.72
C VAL A 137 2.58 -19.05 -6.55
N GLY A 138 1.53 -18.84 -7.36
CA GLY A 138 0.32 -19.66 -7.37
C GLY A 138 -0.69 -19.37 -6.27
N ASN A 139 -0.42 -18.38 -5.39
CA ASN A 139 -1.31 -18.00 -4.29
C ASN A 139 -1.41 -16.47 -4.13
N GLY A 140 -1.15 -15.69 -5.18
CA GLY A 140 -1.25 -14.25 -5.06
C GLY A 140 -1.06 -13.49 -6.38
N GLN A 141 -1.67 -12.32 -6.39
CA GLN A 141 -1.72 -11.38 -7.50
C GLN A 141 -0.67 -10.27 -7.31
N ASN A 142 -0.03 -9.83 -8.40
CA ASN A 142 0.67 -8.55 -8.46
C ASN A 142 -0.39 -7.46 -8.67
N SER A 143 -0.68 -6.71 -7.62
CA SER A 143 -1.74 -5.71 -7.62
C SER A 143 -1.24 -4.40 -8.24
N PHE A 144 -0.29 -3.69 -7.64
CA PHE A 144 0.03 -2.30 -8.03
C PHE A 144 -1.24 -1.43 -8.06
N THR A 145 -1.97 -1.42 -6.95
CA THR A 145 -3.24 -0.72 -6.77
C THR A 145 -3.25 0.12 -5.50
N GLN A 146 -4.35 0.84 -5.25
CA GLN A 146 -4.60 1.62 -4.04
C GLN A 146 -3.44 2.57 -3.75
N GLY A 147 -3.17 3.44 -4.72
CA GLY A 147 -2.13 4.46 -4.62
C GLY A 147 -0.70 3.96 -4.82
N ALA A 148 -0.48 2.79 -5.43
CA ALA A 148 0.88 2.29 -5.67
C ALA A 148 1.70 3.11 -6.69
N GLY A 149 2.98 3.31 -6.40
CA GLY A 149 3.96 3.91 -7.33
C GLY A 149 5.01 2.90 -7.82
N PHE A 150 5.26 2.82 -9.13
CA PHE A 150 6.12 1.77 -9.71
C PHE A 150 7.08 2.29 -10.80
N GLY A 151 8.38 2.05 -10.61
CA GLY A 151 9.41 2.24 -11.63
C GLY A 151 9.84 0.96 -12.33
N MET A 152 10.27 1.09 -13.58
CA MET A 152 10.73 -0.05 -14.36
C MET A 152 12.13 -0.47 -13.92
N ARG A 153 12.23 -1.67 -13.33
CA ARG A 153 13.50 -2.39 -13.14
C ARG A 153 13.60 -3.56 -14.10
N ASN A 154 14.35 -3.41 -15.19
CA ASN A 154 14.57 -4.50 -16.15
C ASN A 154 16.05 -4.82 -16.29
N ASP A 155 16.55 -5.62 -15.34
CA ASP A 155 17.96 -6.01 -15.25
C ASP A 155 18.44 -6.74 -16.52
N ALA A 156 17.60 -7.62 -17.08
CA ALA A 156 17.92 -8.38 -18.30
C ALA A 156 18.11 -7.49 -19.54
N ALA A 157 17.40 -6.36 -19.60
CA ALA A 157 17.54 -5.37 -20.68
C ALA A 157 18.47 -4.21 -20.33
N SER A 158 18.99 -4.14 -19.09
CA SER A 158 19.72 -2.99 -18.56
C SER A 158 18.95 -1.67 -18.72
N THR A 159 17.64 -1.72 -18.49
CA THR A 159 16.74 -0.56 -18.55
C THR A 159 16.17 -0.31 -17.17
N TRP A 160 16.47 0.86 -16.61
CA TRP A 160 15.93 1.32 -15.34
C TRP A 160 15.31 2.70 -15.52
N LEU A 161 14.06 2.84 -15.13
CA LEU A 161 13.32 4.10 -15.20
C LEU A 161 12.65 4.36 -13.86
N SER A 162 12.84 5.56 -13.32
CA SER A 162 12.24 5.96 -12.05
C SER A 162 10.72 5.86 -12.09
N GLY A 163 10.14 5.43 -10.97
CA GLY A 163 8.69 5.31 -10.82
C GLY A 163 7.96 6.64 -10.82
N GLY A 164 6.64 6.55 -10.87
CA GLY A 164 5.73 7.67 -10.73
C GLY A 164 5.22 7.83 -9.31
N LEU A 165 4.27 8.75 -9.17
CA LEU A 165 3.44 8.93 -7.99
C LEU A 165 2.11 8.23 -8.20
N GLY A 166 1.77 7.30 -7.32
CA GLY A 166 0.41 6.82 -7.15
C GLY A 166 -0.21 7.41 -5.87
N ALA A 167 -1.49 7.72 -5.92
CA ALA A 167 -2.25 8.16 -4.75
C ALA A 167 -3.69 7.66 -4.81
N LEU A 168 -4.15 7.04 -3.73
CA LEU A 168 -5.56 6.86 -3.42
C LEU A 168 -5.86 7.71 -2.19
N ARG A 169 -6.87 8.58 -2.29
CA ARG A 169 -7.35 9.38 -1.17
C ARG A 169 -8.85 9.18 -1.03
N ASP A 170 -9.26 8.58 0.07
CA ASP A 170 -10.64 8.60 0.52
C ASP A 170 -10.84 9.76 1.51
N ALA A 171 -11.98 10.43 1.43
CA ALA A 171 -12.31 11.48 2.38
C ALA A 171 -12.93 10.92 3.67
N GLY A 172 -13.48 9.70 3.62
CA GLY A 172 -13.85 8.89 4.77
C GLY A 172 -15.24 8.25 4.68
N GLY A 173 -15.51 7.37 5.62
CA GLY A 173 -16.65 6.45 5.73
C GLY A 173 -16.11 5.09 6.19
N ASP A 174 -16.94 4.08 6.41
CA ASP A 174 -16.41 2.77 6.85
C ASP A 174 -15.95 1.95 5.63
N ASP A 175 -14.65 1.99 5.33
CA ASP A 175 -14.05 1.54 4.06
C ASP A 175 -13.38 0.16 4.13
N ALA A 176 -13.36 -0.51 2.98
CA ALA A 176 -12.72 -1.82 2.82
C ALA A 176 -11.70 -1.83 1.67
N TYR A 177 -10.43 -2.00 2.01
CA TYR A 177 -9.30 -2.07 1.09
C TYR A 177 -8.77 -3.50 0.97
N THR A 178 -9.09 -4.18 -0.13
CA THR A 178 -8.60 -5.56 -0.39
C THR A 178 -7.61 -5.58 -1.55
N ALA A 179 -6.44 -6.18 -1.36
CA ALA A 179 -5.45 -6.39 -2.43
C ALA A 179 -4.54 -7.59 -2.13
N SER A 180 -3.39 -7.70 -2.82
CA SER A 180 -2.41 -8.77 -2.60
C SER A 180 -0.99 -8.22 -2.49
N VAL A 181 -0.23 -8.16 -3.59
CA VAL A 181 1.19 -7.77 -3.55
C VAL A 181 1.34 -6.42 -4.22
N PHE A 182 2.07 -5.52 -3.57
CA PHE A 182 2.27 -4.13 -3.99
C PHE A 182 0.96 -3.32 -4.04
N ALA A 183 0.38 -3.02 -2.89
CA ALA A 183 -0.84 -2.19 -2.81
C ALA A 183 -0.81 -1.28 -1.57
N GLN A 184 -1.92 -0.59 -1.31
CA GLN A 184 -2.16 0.20 -0.09
C GLN A 184 -1.00 1.17 0.21
N GLY A 185 -0.77 2.10 -0.72
CA GLY A 185 0.25 3.14 -0.55
C GLY A 185 1.69 2.64 -0.72
N THR A 186 1.93 1.56 -1.46
CA THR A 186 3.30 1.05 -1.67
C THR A 186 4.11 1.84 -2.70
N GLY A 187 5.43 1.84 -2.53
CA GLY A 187 6.38 2.24 -3.56
C GLY A 187 7.28 1.08 -4.01
N TYR A 188 7.53 0.97 -5.31
CA TYR A 188 8.53 0.05 -5.87
C TYR A 188 9.44 0.75 -6.90
N TRP A 189 10.75 0.57 -6.78
CA TRP A 189 11.77 1.08 -7.72
C TRP A 189 11.66 2.58 -7.99
N GLN A 190 12.05 3.40 -7.02
CA GLN A 190 11.95 4.87 -7.11
C GLN A 190 10.53 5.40 -7.38
N GLY A 191 9.51 4.57 -7.18
CA GLY A 191 8.11 5.00 -7.14
C GLY A 191 7.76 5.62 -5.79
N THR A 192 6.71 6.42 -5.77
CA THR A 192 6.09 6.93 -4.55
C THR A 192 4.63 6.51 -4.56
N GLY A 193 4.17 5.84 -3.51
CA GLY A 193 2.76 5.50 -3.35
C GLY A 193 2.18 6.01 -2.06
N TRP A 194 0.94 6.47 -2.11
CA TRP A 194 0.18 7.00 -0.99
C TRP A 194 -1.22 6.40 -0.95
N LEU A 195 -1.61 5.84 0.19
CA LEU A 195 -2.99 5.62 0.56
C LEU A 195 -3.30 6.56 1.72
N LEU A 196 -4.35 7.34 1.59
CA LEU A 196 -4.73 8.35 2.55
C LEU A 196 -6.20 8.16 2.89
N ASP A 197 -6.54 7.72 4.09
CA ASP A 197 -7.93 7.67 4.58
C ASP A 197 -8.19 8.88 5.50
N GLY A 198 -9.43 9.36 5.54
CA GLY A 198 -9.83 10.56 6.26
C GLY A 198 -10.68 10.34 7.50
N ALA A 199 -11.39 9.22 7.59
CA ALA A 199 -12.30 8.89 8.69
C ALA A 199 -12.94 7.54 8.41
N GLY A 200 -13.24 6.77 9.44
CA GLY A 200 -13.88 5.48 9.24
C GLY A 200 -13.46 4.50 10.31
N ALA A 201 -14.16 3.38 10.40
CA ALA A 201 -13.61 2.16 10.98
C ALA A 201 -13.25 1.22 9.81
N ASP A 202 -11.99 1.26 9.40
CA ASP A 202 -11.57 0.77 8.10
C ASP A 202 -10.90 -0.60 8.17
N VAL A 203 -10.96 -1.32 7.05
CA VAL A 203 -10.39 -2.66 6.95
C VAL A 203 -9.37 -2.73 5.83
N TYR A 204 -8.12 -3.01 6.18
CA TYR A 204 -6.99 -3.14 5.26
C TYR A 204 -6.52 -4.59 5.15
N GLU A 205 -6.84 -5.27 4.04
CA GLU A 205 -6.45 -6.66 3.79
C GLU A 205 -5.54 -6.81 2.57
N ALA A 206 -4.30 -7.24 2.80
CA ALA A 206 -3.39 -7.60 1.72
C ALA A 206 -2.32 -8.61 2.19
N HIS A 207 -1.28 -8.85 1.39
CA HIS A 207 -0.31 -9.91 1.70
C HIS A 207 1.13 -9.42 1.88
N TRP A 208 1.69 -8.68 0.93
CA TRP A 208 3.14 -8.41 0.88
C TRP A 208 3.44 -7.08 0.16
N TYR A 209 4.29 -6.24 0.74
CA TYR A 209 4.62 -4.90 0.21
C TYR A 209 3.38 -4.01 0.18
N VAL A 210 2.78 -3.83 1.35
CA VAL A 210 1.45 -3.26 1.56
C VAL A 210 1.44 -2.33 2.77
N GLN A 211 0.34 -1.59 2.97
CA GLN A 211 0.12 -0.69 4.12
C GLN A 211 1.31 0.26 4.34
N GLY A 212 1.67 1.00 3.30
CA GLY A 212 2.83 1.90 3.31
C GLY A 212 4.19 1.22 3.24
N GLY A 213 4.26 -0.10 3.08
CA GLY A 213 5.49 -0.84 2.83
C GLY A 213 6.15 -0.48 1.50
N ALA A 214 7.49 -0.38 1.47
CA ALA A 214 8.22 0.14 0.31
C ALA A 214 9.49 -0.65 -0.02
N ALA A 215 9.79 -0.81 -1.31
CA ALA A 215 10.95 -1.55 -1.82
C ALA A 215 11.75 -0.87 -2.95
N HIS A 216 13.08 -1.00 -2.87
CA HIS A 216 14.06 -0.55 -3.86
C HIS A 216 14.03 0.96 -4.16
N TYR A 217 14.59 1.76 -3.24
CA TYR A 217 14.74 3.22 -3.37
C TYR A 217 13.42 3.99 -3.50
N SER A 218 12.31 3.41 -3.01
CA SER A 218 10.98 3.97 -3.15
C SER A 218 10.48 4.62 -1.86
N ILE A 219 9.30 5.23 -1.94
CA ILE A 219 8.57 5.76 -0.79
C ILE A 219 7.18 5.14 -0.80
N GLY A 220 6.73 4.61 0.33
CA GLY A 220 5.36 4.18 0.56
C GLY A 220 4.81 4.86 1.81
N ALA A 221 3.54 5.26 1.77
CA ALA A 221 2.84 5.77 2.94
C ALA A 221 1.38 5.30 2.93
N LEU A 222 0.93 4.78 4.07
CA LEU A 222 -0.49 4.71 4.44
C LEU A 222 -0.67 5.70 5.58
N ILE A 223 -1.58 6.65 5.42
CA ILE A 223 -1.95 7.58 6.48
C ILE A 223 -3.45 7.45 6.66
N ASP A 224 -3.84 6.98 7.83
CA ASP A 224 -5.22 7.02 8.28
C ASP A 224 -5.33 8.15 9.31
N ASP A 225 -6.13 9.16 8.97
CA ASP A 225 -6.35 10.35 9.82
C ASP A 225 -7.70 10.26 10.57
N GLY A 226 -8.36 9.09 10.53
CA GLY A 226 -9.69 8.83 11.07
C GLY A 226 -9.73 8.52 12.58
N PRO A 227 -10.93 8.58 13.21
CA PRO A 227 -11.13 8.25 14.62
C PRO A 227 -11.85 6.92 14.90
N GLY A 228 -11.85 5.97 13.96
CA GLY A 228 -12.56 4.71 14.11
C GLY A 228 -11.63 3.53 14.34
N ASP A 229 -12.23 2.40 14.77
CA ASP A 229 -11.49 1.20 15.14
C ASP A 229 -11.08 0.42 13.87
N ASP A 230 -9.83 0.58 13.45
CA ASP A 230 -9.29 0.01 12.21
C ASP A 230 -8.77 -1.41 12.38
N ALA A 231 -8.82 -2.16 11.28
CA ALA A 231 -8.34 -3.54 11.23
C ALA A 231 -7.36 -3.76 10.09
N PHE A 232 -6.09 -3.98 10.45
CA PHE A 232 -5.02 -4.32 9.53
C PHE A 232 -4.78 -5.85 9.50
N ASP A 233 -5.07 -6.45 8.35
CA ASP A 233 -5.02 -7.88 8.05
C ASP A 233 -5.81 -8.79 9.04
N PRO A 234 -7.09 -8.46 9.36
CA PRO A 234 -7.88 -9.24 10.31
C PRO A 234 -8.16 -10.69 9.85
N THR A 235 -8.23 -10.94 8.54
CA THR A 235 -8.48 -12.30 8.01
C THR A 235 -7.38 -12.83 7.10
N PHE A 236 -6.67 -11.95 6.40
CA PHE A 236 -5.59 -12.35 5.51
C PHE A 236 -4.36 -12.80 6.30
N VAL A 237 -3.56 -13.67 5.68
CA VAL A 237 -2.26 -14.05 6.26
C VAL A 237 -1.22 -13.01 5.83
N PRO A 238 -0.67 -12.20 6.75
CA PRO A 238 0.37 -11.24 6.44
C PRO A 238 1.67 -11.97 6.13
N TRP A 239 2.42 -11.51 5.12
CA TRP A 239 3.69 -12.14 4.72
C TRP A 239 4.90 -11.36 5.17
N ASN A 240 5.23 -10.27 4.48
CA ASN A 240 6.49 -9.56 4.68
C ASN A 240 6.44 -8.12 4.16
N VAL A 241 7.24 -7.22 4.73
CA VAL A 241 7.33 -5.79 4.34
C VAL A 241 5.95 -5.12 4.27
N LEU A 242 5.37 -4.89 5.43
CA LEU A 242 4.04 -4.29 5.60
C LEU A 242 4.08 -3.21 6.69
N GLN A 243 2.95 -2.51 6.88
CA GLN A 243 2.73 -1.55 7.98
C GLN A 243 3.93 -0.60 8.20
N GLY A 244 4.20 0.20 7.18
CA GLY A 244 5.25 1.22 7.23
C GLY A 244 6.68 0.67 7.19
N SER A 245 6.92 -0.57 6.77
CA SER A 245 8.27 -1.11 6.66
C SER A 245 9.03 -0.62 5.42
N GLY A 246 10.32 -0.29 5.61
CA GLY A 246 11.24 0.10 4.52
C GLY A 246 12.24 -0.99 4.13
N HIS A 247 12.25 -1.38 2.86
CA HIS A 247 13.21 -2.35 2.28
C HIS A 247 14.09 -1.71 1.21
N ASP A 248 15.39 -1.97 1.25
CA ASP A 248 16.34 -1.65 0.18
C ASP A 248 16.37 -0.15 -0.17
N PHE A 249 16.91 0.67 0.73
CA PHE A 249 16.97 2.15 0.63
C PHE A 249 15.61 2.85 0.49
N SER A 250 14.52 2.16 0.78
CA SER A 250 13.17 2.73 0.71
C SER A 250 12.71 3.27 2.05
N VAL A 251 11.73 4.16 2.00
CA VAL A 251 11.04 4.67 3.18
C VAL A 251 9.62 4.11 3.19
N GLY A 252 9.27 3.35 4.22
CA GLY A 252 7.89 2.98 4.50
C GLY A 252 7.35 3.80 5.67
N ILE A 253 6.07 4.16 5.59
CA ILE A 253 5.38 4.96 6.59
C ILE A 253 3.97 4.40 6.78
N LEU A 254 3.60 4.12 8.02
CA LEU A 254 2.21 3.99 8.45
C LEU A 254 1.98 4.96 9.60
N VAL A 255 0.92 5.77 9.50
CA VAL A 255 0.40 6.56 10.61
C VAL A 255 -1.08 6.24 10.73
N ASN A 256 -1.52 5.84 11.92
CA ASN A 256 -2.92 5.79 12.30
C ASN A 256 -3.18 6.82 13.41
N ALA A 257 -4.34 7.46 13.41
CA ALA A 257 -4.57 8.67 14.20
C ALA A 257 -5.26 8.42 15.54
N GLU A 258 -6.38 7.71 15.54
CA GLU A 258 -7.26 7.53 16.71
C GLU A 258 -8.09 6.25 16.48
N GLY A 259 -8.28 5.40 17.49
CA GLY A 259 -9.16 4.22 17.38
C GLY A 259 -8.74 3.09 18.31
N ASP A 260 -9.62 2.16 18.68
CA ASP A 260 -9.16 0.92 19.37
C ASP A 260 -8.78 -0.12 18.29
N ASP A 261 -7.54 -0.08 17.81
CA ASP A 261 -7.14 -0.69 16.55
C ASP A 261 -6.63 -2.12 16.68
N SER A 262 -6.59 -2.83 15.54
CA SER A 262 -6.05 -4.18 15.48
C SER A 262 -5.05 -4.37 14.35
N TYR A 263 -3.83 -4.78 14.73
CA TYR A 263 -2.70 -4.97 13.83
C TYR A 263 -2.27 -6.43 13.82
N HIS A 264 -2.48 -7.12 12.70
CA HIS A 264 -1.95 -8.47 12.48
C HIS A 264 -0.78 -8.45 11.50
N PHE A 265 0.39 -8.92 11.92
CA PHE A 265 1.58 -8.82 11.10
C PHE A 265 2.61 -9.93 11.28
N SER A 266 3.44 -10.10 10.24
CA SER A 266 4.50 -11.12 10.15
C SER A 266 5.89 -10.50 10.17
N THR A 267 6.69 -10.60 9.10
CA THR A 267 8.07 -10.14 9.09
C THR A 267 8.20 -8.76 8.46
N LEU A 268 9.18 -7.98 8.92
CA LEU A 268 9.40 -6.61 8.45
C LEU A 268 8.09 -5.82 8.44
N ALA A 269 7.54 -5.62 9.63
CA ALA A 269 6.25 -4.98 9.83
C ALA A 269 6.33 -3.94 10.95
N ALA A 270 5.29 -3.11 11.07
CA ALA A 270 5.16 -2.10 12.11
C ALA A 270 6.46 -1.27 12.25
N GLY A 271 6.84 -0.64 11.14
CA GLY A 271 7.96 0.28 11.07
C GLY A 271 9.34 -0.38 11.07
N ALA A 272 9.43 -1.69 10.93
CA ALA A 272 10.70 -2.39 10.73
C ALA A 272 11.45 -1.93 9.46
N SER A 273 12.74 -2.23 9.39
CA SER A 273 13.51 -2.01 8.17
C SER A 273 14.58 -3.06 7.92
N ASN A 274 14.91 -3.23 6.64
CA ASN A 274 16.15 -3.89 6.25
C ASN A 274 16.81 -3.30 5.00
N CYS A 275 18.05 -3.73 4.73
CA CYS A 275 18.79 -3.33 3.53
C CYS A 275 18.90 -1.81 3.36
N GLN A 276 19.27 -1.09 4.43
CA GLN A 276 19.36 0.37 4.48
C GLN A 276 18.02 1.10 4.25
N GLY A 277 16.90 0.41 4.44
CA GLY A 277 15.58 1.03 4.48
C GLY A 277 15.32 1.83 5.75
N ILE A 278 14.27 2.62 5.71
CA ILE A 278 13.72 3.35 6.85
C ILE A 278 12.26 2.93 6.98
N GLY A 279 11.90 2.36 8.11
CA GLY A 279 10.51 2.06 8.45
C GLY A 279 10.03 2.97 9.57
N ILE A 280 8.78 3.42 9.46
CA ILE A 280 8.10 4.25 10.43
C ILE A 280 6.68 3.72 10.59
N PHE A 281 6.32 3.37 11.81
CA PHE A 281 4.96 3.09 12.23
C PHE A 281 4.64 4.01 13.40
N ALA A 282 3.48 4.64 13.36
CA ALA A 282 2.94 5.46 14.43
C ALA A 282 1.45 5.17 14.59
N ASP A 283 1.07 4.49 15.67
CA ASP A 283 -0.26 4.62 16.24
C ASP A 283 -0.24 5.81 17.22
N LEU A 284 -1.27 6.64 17.20
CA LEU A 284 -1.26 7.91 17.88
C LEU A 284 -2.18 7.97 19.12
N ASP A 285 -3.25 7.20 19.17
CA ASP A 285 -4.20 7.14 20.31
C ASP A 285 -5.12 5.92 20.16
N GLY A 286 -5.29 5.10 21.19
CA GLY A 286 -6.07 3.87 21.05
C GLY A 286 -5.73 2.79 22.07
N SER A 287 -6.70 1.97 22.49
CA SER A 287 -6.39 0.74 23.22
C SER A 287 -6.24 -0.42 22.25
N ASP A 288 -5.01 -0.70 21.83
CA ASP A 288 -4.74 -1.45 20.61
C ASP A 288 -4.44 -2.92 20.83
N THR A 289 -4.57 -3.68 19.75
CA THR A 289 -4.23 -5.10 19.69
C THR A 289 -3.16 -5.37 18.64
N TYR A 290 -1.97 -5.75 19.11
CA TYR A 290 -0.84 -6.13 18.28
C TYR A 290 -0.64 -7.65 18.24
N LEU A 291 -0.93 -8.25 17.09
CA LEU A 291 -0.75 -9.67 16.82
C LEU A 291 0.45 -9.91 15.90
N ALA A 292 1.60 -10.23 16.50
CA ALA A 292 2.80 -10.61 15.77
C ALA A 292 2.89 -12.14 15.59
N VAL A 293 3.18 -12.59 14.37
CA VAL A 293 3.53 -14.00 14.10
C VAL A 293 5.03 -14.26 13.99
N SER A 294 5.86 -13.20 13.98
CA SER A 294 7.32 -13.28 13.91
C SER A 294 8.01 -12.28 14.85
N GLU A 295 9.16 -12.66 15.42
CA GLU A 295 10.02 -11.74 16.18
C GLU A 295 10.85 -10.80 15.27
N TYR A 296 10.90 -11.06 13.96
CA TYR A 296 11.58 -10.23 12.96
C TYR A 296 10.64 -9.17 12.41
N ALA A 297 10.10 -8.33 13.31
CA ALA A 297 9.05 -7.36 13.01
C ALA A 297 9.39 -6.00 13.66
N VAL A 298 8.61 -5.58 14.64
CA VAL A 298 8.56 -4.24 15.26
C VAL A 298 9.91 -3.72 15.76
N GLY A 299 10.13 -2.40 15.63
CA GLY A 299 11.22 -1.70 16.32
C GLY A 299 12.62 -2.08 15.85
N LEU A 300 12.74 -2.53 14.59
CA LEU A 300 13.90 -3.26 14.10
C LEU A 300 14.64 -2.56 12.96
N GLY A 301 15.97 -2.46 13.10
CA GLY A 301 16.87 -2.19 11.98
C GLY A 301 17.75 -3.40 11.64
N ASN A 302 17.76 -3.83 10.38
CA ASN A 302 18.61 -4.92 9.91
C ASN A 302 19.44 -4.55 8.66
N HIS A 303 20.76 -4.72 8.69
CA HIS A 303 21.59 -4.58 7.48
C HIS A 303 21.17 -5.59 6.41
N SER A 304 20.82 -6.80 6.85
CA SER A 304 20.53 -8.00 6.08
C SER A 304 21.69 -8.49 5.22
N THR A 305 22.07 -9.75 5.40
CA THR A 305 23.07 -10.43 4.57
C THR A 305 22.63 -10.59 3.11
N GLU A 306 21.33 -10.47 2.83
CA GLU A 306 20.78 -10.48 1.46
C GLU A 306 21.34 -9.33 0.60
N CYS A 307 21.66 -8.22 1.24
CA CYS A 307 22.01 -6.96 0.61
C CYS A 307 23.48 -6.57 0.84
N GLU A 308 24.34 -7.53 1.18
CA GLU A 308 25.76 -7.26 1.42
C GLU A 308 26.47 -6.80 0.14
N ASP A 309 26.93 -5.54 0.13
CA ASP A 309 27.88 -5.00 -0.84
C ASP A 309 28.84 -4.03 -0.14
N ALA A 310 30.06 -3.92 -0.65
CA ALA A 310 31.14 -3.07 -0.13
C ALA A 310 30.76 -1.58 -0.05
N THR A 311 29.71 -1.15 -0.75
CA THR A 311 29.23 0.24 -0.77
C THR A 311 28.08 0.52 0.20
N ARG A 312 27.33 -0.52 0.63
CA ARG A 312 26.11 -0.38 1.42
C ARG A 312 26.33 -0.16 2.91
N VAL A 313 27.50 -0.50 3.42
CA VAL A 313 27.94 -0.29 4.82
C VAL A 313 27.95 1.19 5.27
N LEU A 314 27.66 2.14 4.38
CA LEU A 314 27.52 3.56 4.70
C LEU A 314 26.07 4.01 4.91
N GLY A 315 25.09 3.25 4.39
CA GLY A 315 23.68 3.50 4.65
C GLY A 315 23.26 2.94 6.00
N ARG A 316 22.12 3.40 6.54
CA ARG A 316 21.59 2.92 7.80
C ARG A 316 20.28 2.19 7.55
N SER A 317 20.06 1.10 8.28
CA SER A 317 18.73 0.52 8.42
C SER A 317 18.11 1.09 9.69
N VAL A 318 16.99 1.80 9.56
CA VAL A 318 16.31 2.46 10.69
C VAL A 318 14.89 1.95 10.77
N GLY A 319 14.52 1.26 11.86
CA GLY A 319 13.13 0.93 12.14
C GLY A 319 12.62 1.65 13.37
N LEU A 320 11.44 2.28 13.24
CA LEU A 320 10.79 3.06 14.28
C LEU A 320 9.35 2.58 14.45
N PHE A 321 9.02 2.18 15.66
CA PHE A 321 7.66 1.96 16.11
C PHE A 321 7.31 2.97 17.18
N LEU A 322 6.12 3.53 17.06
CA LEU A 322 5.55 4.45 18.00
C LEU A 322 4.09 4.04 18.21
N ASP A 323 3.75 3.83 19.47
CA ASP A 323 2.40 3.87 19.97
C ASP A 323 2.41 4.94 21.07
N SER A 324 1.51 5.93 21.00
CA SER A 324 1.61 7.16 21.78
C SER A 324 0.43 7.49 22.69
N GLY A 325 -0.57 6.63 22.79
CA GLY A 325 -1.66 6.85 23.74
C GLY A 325 -2.70 5.75 23.70
N GLY A 326 -3.38 5.58 24.83
CA GLY A 326 -4.56 4.73 24.92
C GLY A 326 -4.35 3.42 25.67
N ASP A 327 -3.66 3.44 26.80
CA ASP A 327 -3.46 2.22 27.61
C ASP A 327 -4.78 1.57 28.14
N PRO A 328 -4.86 0.22 28.26
CA PRO A 328 -3.77 -0.72 28.02
C PRO A 328 -3.82 -1.41 26.65
N ASP A 329 -2.65 -1.58 26.05
CA ASP A 329 -2.49 -2.35 24.83
C ASP A 329 -2.36 -3.84 25.07
N THR A 330 -2.73 -4.61 24.06
CA THR A 330 -2.63 -6.06 24.10
C THR A 330 -1.67 -6.61 23.04
N TRP A 331 -0.64 -7.28 23.53
CA TRP A 331 0.41 -7.87 22.70
C TRP A 331 0.32 -9.39 22.66
N SER A 332 0.29 -9.95 21.45
CA SER A 332 0.55 -11.36 21.19
C SER A 332 1.85 -11.51 20.42
N TRP A 333 2.85 -12.12 21.06
CA TRP A 333 4.22 -12.20 20.53
C TRP A 333 4.74 -13.64 20.52
N PRO A 334 5.44 -14.08 19.46
CA PRO A 334 5.99 -15.43 19.40
C PRO A 334 7.19 -15.59 20.34
N PRO A 335 7.47 -16.82 20.83
CA PRO A 335 8.68 -17.08 21.61
C PRO A 335 9.95 -16.81 20.80
N GLY A 336 10.93 -16.15 21.43
CA GLY A 336 12.09 -15.64 20.71
C GLY A 336 13.30 -15.31 21.60
N ASN A 337 14.35 -14.79 20.97
CA ASN A 337 15.56 -14.33 21.65
C ASN A 337 15.69 -12.80 21.71
N HIS A 338 14.81 -12.09 21.01
CA HIS A 338 14.78 -10.62 20.95
C HIS A 338 13.84 -10.03 22.02
N PRO A 339 13.94 -8.72 22.32
CA PRO A 339 13.03 -8.06 23.25
C PRO A 339 11.57 -8.35 22.90
N VAL A 340 10.78 -8.61 23.93
CA VAL A 340 9.34 -8.85 23.79
C VAL A 340 8.65 -7.49 23.98
N PRO A 341 7.90 -7.00 22.99
CA PRO A 341 7.03 -5.83 23.14
C PRO A 341 6.05 -6.01 24.30
N ALA A 342 5.71 -4.90 24.92
CA ALA A 342 4.71 -4.85 25.97
C ALA A 342 4.21 -3.40 26.12
N ASP A 343 2.97 -3.31 26.56
CA ASP A 343 2.32 -2.12 27.10
C ASP A 343 3.26 -1.32 28.03
N GLU A 344 3.32 0.00 27.83
CA GLU A 344 4.11 0.95 28.61
C GLU A 344 5.63 0.60 28.63
N ALA A 345 6.19 0.25 27.47
CA ALA A 345 7.60 -0.14 27.35
C ALA A 345 8.33 0.42 26.11
N SER A 346 9.67 0.44 26.19
CA SER A 346 10.54 0.70 25.04
C SER A 346 11.31 -0.55 24.64
N PHE A 347 11.26 -0.93 23.36
CA PHE A 347 11.75 -2.22 22.87
C PHE A 347 12.34 -2.16 21.44
N GLY A 348 13.32 -1.29 21.20
CA GLY A 348 14.07 -1.27 19.92
C GLY A 348 15.29 -2.19 19.91
N PHE A 349 15.65 -2.75 18.75
CA PHE A 349 16.88 -3.55 18.63
C PHE A 349 17.51 -3.56 17.23
N ALA A 350 18.81 -3.87 17.21
CA ALA A 350 19.57 -4.18 16.00
C ALA A 350 19.58 -5.70 15.78
N TRP A 351 19.25 -6.17 14.57
CA TRP A 351 19.10 -7.61 14.29
C TRP A 351 20.42 -8.39 14.42
N THR A 352 21.47 -7.90 13.78
CA THR A 352 22.80 -8.53 13.76
C THR A 352 23.80 -7.82 14.67
N GLY A 353 23.47 -6.60 15.11
CA GLY A 353 24.31 -5.78 15.98
C GLY A 353 25.41 -5.03 15.24
N THR A 354 25.28 -4.87 13.91
CA THR A 354 26.21 -4.04 13.14
C THR A 354 26.01 -2.55 13.44
N PRO A 355 27.05 -1.70 13.27
CA PRO A 355 26.97 -0.27 13.65
C PRO A 355 25.99 0.59 12.82
N ASP A 356 25.46 0.04 11.73
CA ASP A 356 24.54 0.68 10.81
C ASP A 356 23.07 0.27 10.99
N GLU A 357 22.79 -0.59 11.98
CA GLU A 357 21.46 -1.00 12.38
C GLU A 357 20.94 -0.15 13.55
N TYR A 358 19.76 0.43 13.37
CA TYR A 358 19.08 1.24 14.38
C TYR A 358 17.63 0.79 14.47
N GLY A 359 17.24 0.26 15.62
CA GLY A 359 15.85 -0.06 15.94
C GLY A 359 15.42 0.74 17.17
N GLY A 360 14.25 1.35 17.10
CA GLY A 360 13.61 2.06 18.20
C GLY A 360 12.13 1.71 18.24
N ALA A 361 11.62 1.40 19.42
CA ALA A 361 10.19 1.23 19.65
C ALA A 361 9.83 1.80 21.01
N VAL A 362 8.68 2.45 21.08
CA VAL A 362 8.03 2.86 22.33
C VAL A 362 6.53 2.65 22.18
N ASP A 363 5.95 2.15 23.26
CA ASP A 363 4.53 2.04 23.57
C ASP A 363 4.37 2.73 24.93
N GLY A 364 3.42 3.65 25.02
CA GLY A 364 3.04 4.28 26.28
C GLY A 364 2.47 5.69 26.18
N ASP A 365 1.82 6.09 27.27
CA ASP A 365 0.95 7.25 27.36
C ASP A 365 1.70 8.59 27.35
N GLY A 366 1.31 9.45 26.40
CA GLY A 366 1.61 10.88 26.39
C GLY A 366 2.35 11.35 25.15
N ALA A 367 2.59 12.66 25.03
CA ALA A 367 3.41 13.18 23.95
C ALA A 367 4.80 12.54 24.02
N THR A 368 5.03 11.51 23.21
CA THR A 368 6.23 10.67 23.12
C THR A 368 7.48 11.44 22.73
N GLY A 369 7.38 12.77 22.62
CA GLY A 369 8.49 13.69 22.77
C GLY A 369 9.51 13.58 21.65
N LEU A 370 9.11 13.03 20.50
CA LEU A 370 9.87 13.11 19.25
C LEU A 370 9.83 14.51 18.65
#